data_AF-A0A932TAF4-F1
#
_entry.id   AF-A0A932TAF4-F1
#
_cell.length_a   1.000
_cell.length_b   1.000
_cell.length_c   1.000
_cell.angle_alpha   90.00
_cell.angle_beta   90.00
_cell.angle_gamma   90.00
#
_symmetry.space_group_name_H-M   'P 1'
#
loop_
_entity.id
_entity.type
_entity.pdbx_description
1 polymer ?
#
loop_
_entity_poly.entity_id
_entity_poly.type
_entity_poly.pdbx_seq_one_letter_code
_entity_poly.pdbx_strand_id
1 'polypeptide(L)' 'KLALFNAAGYLEIAINKGNAAGLFGLQGFSEKQQASQAQYLNSRLFYQTVRVYFE' A
#
# COMPACT_ATOMS: atom_id res chain seq x y z
N LYS A 1 -10.26 -11.58 -7.38
CA LYS A 1 -9.58 -10.59 -6.49
C LYS A 1 -8.93 -11.41 -5.41
N LEU A 2 -7.61 -11.34 -5.21
CA LEU A 2 -6.93 -12.23 -4.27
C LEU A 2 -6.21 -11.37 -3.24
N ALA A 3 -6.77 -11.30 -2.05
CA ALA A 3 -6.05 -10.84 -0.87
C ALA A 3 -5.69 -12.09 -0.07
N LEU A 4 -4.41 -12.29 0.21
CA LEU A 4 -3.88 -13.54 0.77
C LEU A 4 -2.74 -13.25 1.72
N PHE A 5 -2.54 -14.09 2.72
CA PHE A 5 -1.37 -14.01 3.58
C PHE A 5 -0.16 -14.62 2.86
N ASN A 6 0.95 -13.88 2.79
CA ASN A 6 2.19 -14.40 2.24
C ASN A 6 2.97 -15.23 3.28
N ALA A 7 4.10 -15.80 2.89
CA ALA A 7 4.92 -16.66 3.74
C ALA A 7 5.46 -15.97 5.01
N ALA A 8 5.47 -14.64 5.05
CA ALA A 8 5.88 -13.87 6.22
C ALA A 8 4.70 -13.41 7.10
N GLY A 9 3.46 -13.85 6.77
CA GLY A 9 2.26 -13.56 7.56
C GLY A 9 1.64 -12.19 7.29
N TYR A 10 2.06 -11.49 6.23
CA TYR A 10 1.47 -10.19 5.85
C TYR A 10 0.35 -10.37 4.84
N LEU A 11 -0.70 -9.54 4.94
CA LEU A 11 -1.77 -9.48 3.95
C LEU A 11 -1.24 -8.86 2.65
N GLU A 12 -1.22 -9.64 1.60
CA GLU A 12 -0.83 -9.26 0.25
C GLU A 12 -2.06 -9.04 -0.62
N ILE A 13 -2.04 -8.01 -1.46
CA ILE A 13 -3.10 -7.69 -2.42
C ILE A 13 -2.55 -7.93 -3.82
N ALA A 14 -3.15 -8.87 -4.55
CA ALA A 14 -2.73 -9.24 -5.90
C ALA A 14 -3.88 -9.12 -6.92
N ILE A 15 -3.50 -8.83 -8.17
CA ILE A 15 -4.38 -8.88 -9.34
C ILE A 15 -3.83 -9.90 -10.35
N ASN A 16 -4.71 -10.67 -10.98
CA ASN A 16 -4.31 -11.69 -11.95
C ASN A 16 -3.68 -11.01 -13.17
N LYS A 17 -2.44 -11.40 -13.52
CA LYS A 17 -1.66 -10.87 -14.66
C LYS A 17 -1.53 -9.34 -14.66
N GLY A 18 -1.39 -8.70 -13.51
CA GLY A 18 -1.24 -7.24 -13.45
C GLY A 18 -0.42 -6.73 -12.27
N ASN A 19 -0.17 -5.43 -12.29
CA ASN A 19 0.53 -4.72 -11.22
C ASN A 19 -0.47 -4.03 -10.27
N ALA A 20 -0.68 -4.62 -9.09
CA ALA A 20 -1.56 -4.05 -8.08
C ALA A 20 -1.05 -2.70 -7.54
N ALA A 21 0.27 -2.55 -7.36
CA ALA A 21 0.86 -1.31 -6.87
C ALA A 21 0.58 -0.13 -7.81
N GLY A 22 0.74 -0.35 -9.12
CA GLY A 22 0.44 0.66 -10.14
C GLY A 22 -1.03 1.07 -10.17
N LEU A 23 -1.96 0.12 -10.01
CA LEU A 23 -3.40 0.41 -9.99
C LEU A 23 -3.80 1.31 -8.82
N PHE A 24 -3.17 1.13 -7.67
CA PHE A 24 -3.45 1.91 -6.46
C PHE A 24 -2.57 3.16 -6.31
N GLY A 25 -1.67 3.43 -7.27
CA GLY A 25 -0.71 4.52 -7.18
C GLY A 25 0.32 4.35 -6.05
N LEU A 26 0.52 3.12 -5.58
CA LEU A 26 1.44 2.81 -4.50
C LEU A 26 2.89 2.94 -5.00
N GLN A 27 3.72 3.59 -4.20
CA GLN A 27 5.14 3.77 -4.47
C GLN A 27 5.95 2.94 -3.47
N GLY A 28 7.17 2.55 -3.88
CA GLY A 28 8.09 1.86 -2.98
C GLY A 28 8.37 2.74 -1.77
N PHE A 29 8.14 2.21 -0.57
CA PHE A 29 8.41 2.92 0.66
C PHE A 29 9.94 3.09 0.84
N SER A 30 10.36 4.31 1.14
CA SER A 30 11.76 4.64 1.46
C SER A 30 11.78 5.48 2.74
N GLU A 31 12.61 5.10 3.71
CA GLU A 31 12.76 5.85 4.98
C GLU A 31 13.16 7.31 4.74
N LYS A 32 13.97 7.58 3.70
CA LYS A 32 14.33 8.94 3.29
C LYS A 32 13.14 9.73 2.74
N GLN A 33 12.20 9.06 2.07
CA GLN A 33 10.95 9.67 1.60
C GLN A 33 10.01 9.94 2.77
N GLN A 34 10.00 9.10 3.81
CA GLN A 34 9.21 9.37 5.02
C GLN A 34 9.74 10.59 5.77
N ALA A 35 11.06 10.74 5.92
CA ALA A 35 11.66 11.91 6.57
C ALA A 35 11.41 13.22 5.80
N SER A 36 11.48 13.18 4.47
CA SER A 36 11.22 14.35 3.61
C SER A 36 9.72 14.65 3.46
N GLN A 37 8.86 13.63 3.41
CA GLN A 37 7.41 13.81 3.46
C GLN A 37 6.93 14.25 4.85
N ALA A 38 7.56 13.86 5.96
CA ALA A 38 7.16 14.28 7.31
C ALA A 38 7.13 15.81 7.47
N GLN A 39 7.99 16.52 6.74
CA GLN A 39 8.02 17.99 6.72
C GLN A 39 6.86 18.61 5.89
N TYR A 40 6.32 17.87 4.91
CA TYR A 40 5.14 18.23 4.10
C TYR A 40 3.81 17.66 4.66
N LEU A 41 3.87 16.60 5.47
CA LEU A 41 2.73 15.85 6.01
C LEU A 41 2.22 16.39 7.35
N ASN A 42 2.86 17.40 7.94
CA ASN A 42 2.43 17.98 9.22
C ASN A 42 0.98 18.54 9.18
N SER A 43 0.38 18.69 7.98
CA SER A 43 -1.00 19.17 7.81
C SER A 43 -1.93 18.29 6.97
N ARG A 44 -1.46 17.19 6.33
CA ARG A 44 -2.30 16.32 5.48
C ARG A 44 -1.77 14.88 5.42
N LEU A 45 -2.00 14.09 6.47
CA LEU A 45 -1.83 12.65 6.38
C LEU A 45 -2.86 12.07 5.40
N PHE A 46 -2.42 11.73 4.19
CA PHE A 46 -3.27 11.12 3.18
C PHE A 46 -3.40 9.62 3.46
N TYR A 47 -4.35 9.25 4.31
CA TYR A 47 -4.68 7.84 4.54
C TYR A 47 -5.52 7.32 3.38
N GLN A 48 -4.93 6.48 2.53
CA GLN A 48 -5.69 5.72 1.55
C GLN A 48 -6.22 4.44 2.21
N THR A 49 -7.51 4.43 2.55
CA THR A 49 -8.15 3.26 3.15
C THR A 49 -8.42 2.21 2.07
N VAL A 50 -7.85 1.02 2.21
CA VAL A 50 -8.18 -0.15 1.39
C VAL A 50 -9.05 -1.09 2.21
N ARG A 51 -10.31 -1.28 1.81
CA ARG A 51 -11.21 -2.30 2.40
C ARG A 51 -11.08 -3.59 1.61
N VAL A 52 -10.67 -4.65 2.30
CA VAL A 52 -10.57 -6.01 1.76
C VAL A 52 -11.76 -6.80 2.27
N TYR A 53 -12.55 -7.36 1.36
CA TYR A 53 -13.63 -8.29 1.68
C TYR A 53 -13.15 -9.71 1.43
N PHE A 54 -13.37 -10.59 2.40
CA PHE A 54 -13.17 -12.03 2.27
C PHE A 54 -14.56 -12.69 2.14
N GLU A 55 -14.64 -13.81 1.42
CA GLU A 55 -15.77 -14.73 1.49
C GLU A 55 -15.53 -15.79 2.59
#